data_AF-A0A377JFD8-F1
#
_entry.id   AF-A0A377JFD8-F1
#
_cell.length_a   1.000
_cell.length_b   1.000
_cell.length_c   1.000
_cell.angle_alpha   90.00
_cell.angle_beta   90.00
_cell.angle_gamma   90.00
#
_symmetry.space_group_name_H-M   'P 1'
#
loop_
_entity.id
_entity.type
_entity.pdbx_description
1 polymer ?
#
loop_
_entity_poly.entity_id
_entity_poly.type
_entity_poly.pdbx_seq_one_letter_code
_entity_poly.pdbx_strand_id
1 'polypeptide(L)'
;MKKAERKDHAWAPSFSATAFLSDNARIYVRYDETKRMPSIFEDTIGYSIDILTPLYKRKPEHSKNIEVGYVHDLRGFFPSLRRADIRLNWYKNTTKNIFDRDINYEMKQFDKRILEGIELSARYNQGRIFGDIGISYNIKNKFCDKSSAIRDVGRIGDIHTFEAYPECVNGGNENGYLKNAILPKYSITSNLGVRFLDERLEVGTRMVYHTNVKETRNKSLRDAG
;
A
#
# COMPACT_ATOMS: atom_id res chain seq x y z
N MET A 1 7.43 -41.13 6.58
CA MET A 1 6.74 -39.94 6.00
C MET A 1 7.75 -39.11 5.22
N LYS A 2 7.50 -38.78 3.95
CA LYS A 2 8.36 -37.84 3.20
C LYS A 2 8.18 -36.44 3.81
N LYS A 3 9.29 -35.72 4.02
CA LYS A 3 9.26 -34.32 4.46
C LYS A 3 8.44 -33.51 3.46
N ALA A 4 7.45 -32.76 3.93
CA ALA A 4 6.72 -31.84 3.07
C ALA A 4 7.67 -30.69 2.70
N GLU A 5 8.26 -30.78 1.51
CA GLU A 5 9.14 -29.77 0.95
C GLU A 5 8.49 -29.19 -0.29
N ARG A 6 8.31 -27.87 -0.32
CA ARG A 6 7.80 -27.13 -1.46
C ARG A 6 8.83 -26.11 -1.88
N LYS A 7 9.16 -26.11 -3.17
CA LYS A 7 10.05 -25.16 -3.82
C LYS A 7 9.32 -24.57 -5.01
N ASP A 8 9.44 -23.27 -5.17
CA ASP A 8 8.89 -22.55 -6.31
C ASP A 8 9.86 -21.43 -6.69
N HIS A 9 9.73 -20.93 -7.92
CA HIS A 9 10.59 -19.88 -8.45
C HIS A 9 9.76 -18.89 -9.27
N ALA A 10 10.27 -17.67 -9.36
CA ALA A 10 9.56 -16.57 -9.97
C ALA A 10 10.55 -15.58 -10.57
N TRP A 11 10.26 -15.13 -11.78
CA TRP A 11 10.91 -13.98 -12.39
C TRP A 11 10.03 -12.74 -12.23
N ALA A 12 10.66 -11.60 -11.90
CA ALA A 12 9.99 -10.34 -11.61
C ALA A 12 10.80 -9.18 -12.24
N PRO A 13 10.34 -8.63 -13.38
CA PRO A 13 11.05 -7.54 -14.06
C PRO A 13 10.84 -6.18 -13.40
N SER A 14 11.78 -5.28 -13.63
CA SER A 14 11.65 -3.86 -13.30
C SER A 14 12.20 -2.99 -14.42
N PHE A 15 11.48 -1.92 -14.75
CA PHE A 15 11.86 -0.95 -15.76
C PHE A 15 11.68 0.46 -15.21
N SER A 16 12.58 1.37 -15.57
CA SER A 16 12.47 2.78 -15.21
C SER A 16 13.00 3.66 -16.31
N ALA A 17 12.32 4.78 -16.56
CA ALA A 17 12.77 5.82 -17.46
C ALA A 17 12.68 7.17 -16.74
N THR A 18 13.69 8.03 -16.93
CA THR A 18 13.75 9.38 -16.36
C THR A 18 14.05 10.35 -17.48
N ALA A 19 13.28 11.43 -17.57
CA ALA A 19 13.52 12.54 -18.47
C ALA A 19 13.87 13.78 -17.65
N PHE A 20 14.98 14.42 -18.01
CA PHE A 20 15.40 15.70 -17.46
C PHE A 20 14.75 16.80 -18.31
N LEU A 21 13.86 17.57 -17.70
CA LEU A 21 13.17 18.68 -18.34
C LEU A 21 14.04 19.94 -18.34
N SER A 22 14.90 20.06 -17.32
CA SER A 22 15.95 21.07 -17.17
C SER A 22 17.01 20.57 -16.18
N ASP A 23 18.02 21.39 -15.89
CA ASP A 23 18.99 21.12 -14.82
C ASP A 23 18.35 21.00 -13.43
N ASN A 24 17.15 21.55 -13.25
CA ASN A 24 16.45 21.62 -11.99
C ASN A 24 15.19 20.75 -11.92
N ALA A 25 14.68 20.23 -13.04
CA ALA A 25 13.42 19.49 -13.06
C ALA A 25 13.54 18.17 -13.81
N ARG A 26 12.99 17.11 -13.22
CA ARG A 26 12.91 15.78 -13.86
C ARG A 26 11.57 15.12 -13.60
N ILE A 27 11.14 14.34 -14.58
CA ILE A 27 10.03 13.42 -14.47
C ILE A 27 10.55 11.99 -14.64
N TYR A 28 9.98 11.05 -13.92
CA TYR A 28 10.30 9.64 -14.10
C TYR A 28 9.04 8.80 -14.06
N VAL A 29 9.15 7.64 -14.71
CA VAL A 29 8.19 6.55 -14.61
C VAL A 29 8.95 5.29 -14.22
N ARG A 30 8.38 4.54 -13.28
CA ARG A 30 8.90 3.27 -12.83
C ARG A 30 7.80 2.23 -12.88
N TYR A 31 8.13 1.07 -13.42
CA TYR A 31 7.33 -0.13 -13.34
C TYR A 31 8.16 -1.22 -12.67
N ASP A 32 7.61 -1.88 -11.66
CA ASP A 32 8.26 -3.04 -11.05
C ASP A 32 7.23 -4.13 -10.73
N GLU A 33 7.68 -5.37 -10.90
CA GLU A 33 6.96 -6.54 -10.42
C GLU A 33 7.68 -7.10 -9.19
N THR A 34 6.91 -7.62 -8.24
CA THR A 34 7.43 -8.39 -7.12
C THR A 34 6.60 -9.65 -6.96
N LYS A 35 7.25 -10.78 -6.67
CA LYS A 35 6.57 -12.04 -6.41
C LYS A 35 6.94 -12.56 -5.03
N ARG A 36 5.93 -12.79 -4.19
CA ARG A 36 6.11 -13.34 -2.84
C ARG A 36 5.61 -14.77 -2.79
N MET A 37 6.50 -15.68 -2.44
CA MET A 37 6.16 -17.08 -2.23
C MET A 37 5.28 -17.23 -0.98
N PRO A 38 4.42 -18.26 -0.93
CA PRO A 38 3.65 -18.58 0.27
C PRO A 38 4.60 -18.78 1.47
N SER A 39 4.28 -18.14 2.58
CA SER A 39 4.99 -18.33 3.84
C SER A 39 4.62 -19.67 4.49
N ILE A 40 5.42 -20.13 5.46
CA ILE A 40 5.09 -21.31 6.28
C ILE A 40 3.74 -21.10 6.98
N PHE A 41 3.46 -19.89 7.47
CA PHE A 41 2.20 -19.56 8.12
C PHE A 41 1.00 -19.75 7.18
N GLU A 42 1.10 -19.30 5.93
CA GLU A 42 0.01 -19.44 4.96
C GLU A 42 -0.16 -20.87 4.43
N ASP A 43 0.83 -21.74 4.68
CA ASP A 43 0.86 -23.13 4.24
C ASP A 43 0.70 -24.14 5.38
N THR A 44 0.38 -23.68 6.59
CA THR A 44 0.16 -24.52 7.77
C THR A 44 -1.13 -24.13 8.49
N ILE A 45 -1.69 -25.07 9.26
CA ILE A 45 -2.79 -24.82 10.20
C ILE A 45 -2.18 -24.30 11.50
N GLY A 46 -2.79 -23.29 12.10
CA GLY A 46 -2.26 -22.63 13.30
C GLY A 46 -3.32 -21.83 14.03
N TYR A 47 -2.90 -21.06 15.03
CA TYR A 47 -3.79 -20.37 15.98
C TYR A 47 -4.92 -19.55 15.36
N SER A 48 -4.73 -19.02 14.15
CA SER A 48 -5.67 -18.11 13.50
C SER A 48 -6.07 -18.54 12.07
N ILE A 49 -5.77 -19.81 11.74
CA ILE A 49 -6.09 -20.51 10.49
C ILE A 49 -6.61 -21.89 10.86
N ASP A 50 -7.92 -22.09 10.77
CA ASP A 50 -8.57 -23.35 11.19
C ASP A 50 -8.65 -24.36 10.05
N ILE A 51 -8.64 -23.86 8.81
CA ILE A 51 -8.82 -24.68 7.60
C ILE A 51 -7.68 -24.37 6.63
N LEU A 52 -7.06 -25.44 6.13
CA LEU A 52 -6.09 -25.40 5.05
C LEU A 52 -6.54 -26.43 4.02
N THR A 53 -6.90 -26.00 2.80
CA THR A 53 -7.22 -26.96 1.74
C THR A 53 -5.96 -27.74 1.36
N PRO A 54 -5.89 -29.06 1.66
CA PRO A 54 -4.74 -29.87 1.30
C PRO A 54 -4.65 -29.99 -0.23
N LEU A 55 -3.43 -30.10 -0.76
CA LEU A 55 -3.15 -30.21 -2.20
C LEU A 55 -3.51 -28.98 -3.06
N TYR A 56 -4.04 -27.90 -2.48
CA TYR A 56 -4.20 -26.63 -3.19
C TYR A 56 -2.82 -26.04 -3.53
N LYS A 57 -2.52 -25.91 -4.83
CA LYS A 57 -1.27 -25.30 -5.28
C LYS A 57 -1.38 -23.78 -5.17
N ARG A 58 -0.89 -23.25 -4.06
CA ARG A 58 -0.76 -21.83 -3.81
C ARG A 58 0.19 -21.19 -4.83
N LYS A 59 -0.29 -20.17 -5.53
CA LYS A 59 0.53 -19.35 -6.45
C LYS A 59 1.29 -18.30 -5.64
N PRO A 60 2.42 -17.77 -6.14
CA PRO A 60 3.01 -16.58 -5.55
C PRO A 60 2.05 -15.39 -5.64
N GLU A 61 2.05 -14.55 -4.61
CA GLU A 61 1.47 -13.21 -4.74
C GLU A 61 2.26 -12.45 -5.82
N HIS A 62 1.55 -11.74 -6.69
CA HIS A 62 2.17 -11.00 -7.78
C HIS A 62 1.79 -9.54 -7.71
N SER A 63 2.68 -8.73 -7.16
CA SER A 63 2.58 -7.28 -7.12
C SER A 63 3.07 -6.67 -8.41
N LYS A 64 2.29 -5.75 -8.97
CA LYS A 64 2.65 -4.87 -10.07
C LYS A 64 2.53 -3.44 -9.58
N ASN A 65 3.64 -2.71 -9.62
CA ASN A 65 3.72 -1.34 -9.18
C ASN A 65 4.01 -0.45 -10.39
N ILE A 66 3.24 0.62 -10.53
CA ILE A 66 3.56 1.73 -11.41
C ILE A 66 3.64 3.01 -10.60
N GLU A 67 4.70 3.77 -10.81
CA GLU A 67 4.95 5.04 -10.14
C GLU A 67 5.33 6.07 -11.20
N VAL A 68 4.68 7.24 -11.13
CA VAL A 68 5.03 8.41 -11.95
C VAL A 68 5.38 9.53 -10.99
N GLY A 69 6.58 10.06 -11.11
CA GLY A 69 7.07 11.08 -10.19
C GLY A 69 7.67 12.27 -10.89
N TYR A 70 7.47 13.43 -10.29
CA TYR A 70 8.05 14.71 -10.66
C TYR A 70 8.93 15.21 -9.52
N VAL A 71 10.13 15.68 -9.84
CA VAL A 71 11.07 16.25 -8.89
C VAL A 71 11.56 17.59 -9.40
N HIS A 72 11.53 18.60 -8.54
CA HIS A 72 12.03 19.94 -8.85
C HIS A 72 12.97 20.42 -7.74
N ASP A 73 14.19 20.78 -8.12
CA ASP A 73 15.16 21.51 -7.31
C ASP A 73 14.96 23.02 -7.46
N LEU A 74 14.35 23.64 -6.46
CA LEU A 74 14.04 25.07 -6.42
C LEU A 74 15.28 25.95 -6.24
N ARG A 75 16.48 25.39 -6.05
CA ARG A 75 17.72 26.18 -5.98
C ARG A 75 18.02 26.94 -7.28
N GLY A 76 17.46 26.53 -8.41
CA GLY A 76 17.50 27.31 -9.65
C GLY A 76 16.86 28.70 -9.51
N PHE A 77 15.84 28.83 -8.66
CA PHE A 77 15.19 30.12 -8.35
C PHE A 77 15.78 30.80 -7.12
N PHE A 78 16.31 30.01 -6.17
CA PHE A 78 16.88 30.51 -4.92
C PHE A 78 18.29 29.95 -4.69
N PRO A 79 19.31 30.46 -5.40
CA PRO A 79 20.66 29.88 -5.39
C PRO A 79 21.36 29.98 -4.04
N SER A 80 20.94 30.89 -3.17
CA SER A 80 21.47 31.06 -1.82
C SER A 80 21.04 29.95 -0.85
N LEU A 81 20.04 29.13 -1.21
CA LEU A 81 19.59 28.00 -0.39
C LEU A 81 20.51 26.80 -0.57
N ARG A 82 20.84 26.13 0.55
CA ARG A 82 21.63 24.88 0.52
C ARG A 82 20.82 23.72 -0.06
N ARG A 83 19.52 23.69 0.23
CA ARG A 83 18.57 22.70 -0.31
C ARG A 83 17.18 23.31 -0.38
N ALA A 84 16.52 23.12 -1.52
CA ALA A 84 15.10 23.42 -1.67
C ALA A 84 14.58 22.50 -2.77
N ASP A 85 13.88 21.42 -2.42
CA ASP A 85 13.38 20.48 -3.42
C ASP A 85 11.98 19.99 -3.08
N ILE A 86 11.19 19.74 -4.13
CA ILE A 86 9.85 19.17 -4.06
C ILE A 86 9.83 17.91 -4.92
N ARG A 87 9.20 16.86 -4.40
CA ARG A 87 8.90 15.63 -5.14
C ARG A 87 7.42 15.29 -4.97
N LEU A 88 6.76 15.05 -6.09
CA LEU A 88 5.38 14.60 -6.17
C LEU A 88 5.35 13.27 -6.90
N ASN A 89 4.79 12.23 -6.29
CA ASN A 89 4.66 10.92 -6.89
C ASN A 89 3.19 10.49 -6.87
N TRP A 90 2.71 9.94 -7.96
CA TRP A 90 1.52 9.11 -7.98
C TRP A 90 1.96 7.66 -8.12
N TYR A 91 1.32 6.77 -7.35
CA TYR A 91 1.61 5.34 -7.41
C TYR A 91 0.32 4.53 -7.49
N LYS A 92 0.43 3.38 -8.14
CA LYS A 92 -0.59 2.34 -8.14
C LYS A 92 0.06 0.98 -8.02
N ASN A 93 -0.21 0.32 -6.90
CA ASN A 93 0.19 -1.04 -6.63
C ASN A 93 -1.02 -1.97 -6.76
N THR A 94 -0.91 -2.97 -7.63
CA THR A 94 -1.91 -4.04 -7.76
C THR A 94 -1.25 -5.36 -7.44
N THR A 95 -1.64 -5.99 -6.33
CA THR A 95 -1.15 -7.31 -5.92
C THR A 95 -2.22 -8.35 -6.21
N LYS A 96 -1.88 -9.37 -7.01
CA LYS A 96 -2.76 -10.49 -7.35
C LYS A 96 -2.46 -11.72 -6.49
N ASN A 97 -3.44 -12.62 -6.39
CA ASN A 97 -3.37 -13.87 -5.63
C ASN A 97 -3.04 -13.63 -4.14
N ILE A 98 -3.59 -12.57 -3.56
CA ILE A 98 -3.28 -12.14 -2.20
C ILE A 98 -3.70 -13.20 -1.19
N PHE A 99 -2.88 -13.45 -0.18
CA PHE A 99 -3.24 -14.34 0.92
C PHE A 99 -4.02 -13.57 1.98
N ASP A 100 -5.17 -14.12 2.35
CA ASP A 100 -5.89 -13.74 3.54
C ASP A 100 -6.75 -14.94 3.99
N ARG A 101 -7.43 -14.82 5.13
CA ARG A 101 -8.42 -15.82 5.56
C ARG A 101 -9.83 -15.40 5.18
N ASP A 102 -10.65 -16.38 4.79
CA ASP A 102 -12.07 -16.17 4.54
C ASP A 102 -12.88 -16.11 5.85
N ILE A 103 -14.21 -15.94 5.72
CA ILE A 103 -15.13 -15.89 6.87
C ILE A 103 -15.09 -17.15 7.76
N ASN A 104 -14.64 -18.29 7.23
CA ASN A 104 -14.55 -19.57 7.95
C ASN A 104 -13.12 -19.84 8.47
N TYR A 105 -12.27 -18.80 8.54
CA TYR A 105 -10.87 -18.91 8.95
C TYR A 105 -10.03 -19.82 8.05
N GLU A 106 -10.46 -20.02 6.80
CA GLU A 106 -9.67 -20.77 5.82
C GLU A 106 -8.65 -19.87 5.14
N MET A 107 -7.37 -20.26 5.16
CA MET A 107 -6.31 -19.53 4.46
C MET A 107 -6.37 -19.79 2.95
N LYS A 108 -6.71 -18.73 2.19
CA LYS A 108 -6.97 -18.79 0.75
C LYS A 108 -6.25 -17.66 0.01
N GLN A 109 -6.28 -17.77 -1.32
CA GLN A 109 -5.86 -16.70 -2.21
C GLN A 109 -7.09 -16.01 -2.79
N PHE A 110 -7.08 -14.68 -2.71
CA PHE A 110 -8.10 -13.82 -3.28
C PHE A 110 -7.57 -13.11 -4.54
N ASP A 111 -8.49 -12.66 -5.40
CA ASP A 111 -8.16 -12.19 -6.74
C ASP A 111 -7.08 -11.08 -6.74
N LYS A 112 -7.35 -9.96 -6.07
CA LYS A 112 -6.39 -8.83 -6.03
C LYS A 112 -6.65 -7.80 -4.93
N ARG A 113 -5.58 -7.12 -4.53
CA ARG A 113 -5.58 -5.87 -3.77
C ARG A 113 -5.04 -4.73 -4.62
N ILE A 114 -5.66 -3.55 -4.53
CA ILE A 114 -5.26 -2.33 -5.24
C ILE A 114 -5.03 -1.21 -4.22
N LEU A 115 -3.80 -0.72 -4.16
CA LEU A 115 -3.41 0.48 -3.44
C LEU A 115 -3.07 1.57 -4.45
N GLU A 116 -3.65 2.75 -4.30
CA GLU A 116 -3.39 3.89 -5.17
C GLU A 116 -3.32 5.15 -4.33
N GLY A 117 -2.32 5.98 -4.58
CA GLY A 117 -2.10 7.18 -3.77
C GLY A 117 -1.19 8.19 -4.42
N ILE A 118 -1.09 9.33 -3.75
CA ILE A 118 -0.18 10.42 -4.08
C ILE A 118 0.71 10.66 -2.88
N GLU A 119 1.99 10.91 -3.13
CA GLU A 119 2.97 11.27 -2.13
C GLU A 119 3.62 12.60 -2.52
N LEU A 120 3.62 13.56 -1.60
CA LEU A 120 4.34 14.81 -1.71
C LEU A 120 5.45 14.80 -0.66
N SER A 121 6.65 15.21 -1.06
CA SER A 121 7.71 15.55 -0.12
C SER A 121 8.35 16.87 -0.53
N ALA A 122 8.62 17.73 0.45
CA ALA A 122 9.33 18.97 0.24
C ALA A 122 10.39 19.13 1.33
N ARG A 123 11.56 19.63 0.94
CA ARG A 123 12.71 19.81 1.83
C ARG A 123 13.28 21.19 1.64
N TYR A 124 13.70 21.80 2.74
CA TYR A 124 14.24 23.15 2.78
C TYR A 124 15.42 23.23 3.75
N ASN A 125 16.50 23.90 3.34
CA ASN A 125 17.65 24.18 4.18
C ASN A 125 18.36 25.46 3.73
N GLN A 126 18.44 26.43 4.65
CA GLN A 126 19.16 27.70 4.48
C GLN A 126 20.40 27.79 5.39
N GLY A 127 20.83 26.69 6.01
CA GLY A 127 21.87 26.69 7.03
C GLY A 127 21.29 26.92 8.43
N ARG A 128 20.86 28.15 8.75
CA ARG A 128 20.32 28.46 10.10
C ARG A 128 18.95 27.82 10.35
N ILE A 129 18.10 27.75 9.33
CA ILE A 129 16.76 27.16 9.40
C ILE A 129 16.70 26.01 8.41
N PHE A 130 16.10 24.89 8.84
CA PHE A 130 15.86 23.74 7.98
C PHE A 130 14.53 23.09 8.33
N GLY A 131 13.97 22.37 7.37
CA GLY A 131 12.77 21.60 7.59
C GLY A 131 12.41 20.73 6.40
N ASP A 132 11.50 19.82 6.65
CA ASP A 132 10.92 18.95 5.64
C ASP A 132 9.47 18.65 5.97
N ILE A 133 8.70 18.36 4.93
CA ILE A 133 7.34 17.89 5.05
C ILE A 133 7.12 16.74 4.07
N GLY A 134 6.50 15.68 4.55
CA GLY A 134 6.04 14.53 3.77
C GLY A 134 4.55 14.35 3.97
N ILE A 135 3.81 14.23 2.87
CA ILE A 135 2.36 14.00 2.85
C ILE A 135 2.09 12.78 2.01
N SER A 136 1.37 11.81 2.56
CA SER A 136 0.84 10.66 1.83
C SER A 136 -0.68 10.75 1.81
N TYR A 137 -1.27 10.68 0.61
CA TYR A 137 -2.71 10.70 0.38
C TYR A 137 -3.14 9.41 -0.30
N ASN A 138 -3.90 8.59 0.41
CA ASN A 138 -4.38 7.30 -0.07
C ASN A 138 -5.70 7.51 -0.84
N ILE A 139 -5.68 7.27 -2.15
CA ILE A 139 -6.85 7.40 -3.03
C ILE A 139 -7.70 6.14 -2.95
N LYS A 140 -7.10 4.97 -3.20
CA LYS A 140 -7.78 3.67 -3.20
C LYS A 140 -7.06 2.67 -2.31
N ASN A 141 -7.85 1.87 -1.60
CA ASN A 141 -7.39 0.70 -0.88
C ASN A 141 -8.42 -0.40 -1.00
N LYS A 142 -8.44 -1.05 -2.17
CA LYS A 142 -9.48 -2.01 -2.55
C LYS A 142 -8.97 -3.44 -2.43
N PHE A 143 -9.81 -4.30 -1.89
CA PHE A 143 -9.77 -5.75 -1.97
C PHE A 143 -10.86 -6.18 -2.93
N CYS A 144 -10.50 -6.95 -3.93
CA CYS A 144 -11.44 -7.44 -4.92
C CYS A 144 -11.38 -8.95 -4.97
N ASP A 145 -12.52 -9.61 -4.88
CA ASP A 145 -12.64 -11.05 -5.04
C ASP A 145 -14.07 -11.48 -5.35
N LYS A 146 -14.26 -12.15 -6.49
CA LYS A 146 -15.60 -12.61 -6.92
C LYS A 146 -16.18 -13.69 -6.03
N SER A 147 -15.33 -14.57 -5.50
CA SER A 147 -15.79 -15.69 -4.68
C SER A 147 -16.29 -15.22 -3.31
N SER A 148 -15.62 -14.21 -2.74
CA SER A 148 -15.98 -13.57 -1.47
C SER A 148 -17.27 -12.77 -1.60
N ALA A 149 -17.47 -12.08 -2.73
CA ALA A 149 -18.71 -11.38 -3.03
C ALA A 149 -19.97 -12.27 -2.93
N ILE A 150 -19.83 -13.54 -3.31
CA ILE A 150 -20.93 -14.53 -3.28
C ILE A 150 -20.98 -15.27 -1.93
N ARG A 151 -19.82 -15.60 -1.34
CA ARG A 151 -19.73 -16.47 -0.16
C ARG A 151 -19.85 -15.74 1.17
N ASP A 152 -19.52 -14.45 1.23
CA ASP A 152 -19.57 -13.67 2.47
C ASP A 152 -21.01 -13.28 2.86
N VAL A 153 -22.02 -13.58 2.03
CA VAL A 153 -23.43 -13.31 2.32
C VAL A 153 -23.90 -14.23 3.47
N GLY A 154 -24.09 -13.65 4.66
CA GLY A 154 -24.60 -14.38 5.83
C GLY A 154 -25.97 -15.02 5.56
N ARG A 155 -26.11 -16.32 5.86
CA ARG A 155 -27.29 -17.20 5.66
C ARG A 155 -28.21 -16.80 4.51
N ILE A 156 -28.06 -17.51 3.39
CA ILE A 156 -29.05 -17.57 2.30
C ILE A 156 -30.38 -18.03 2.90
N GLY A 157 -31.28 -17.08 3.19
CA GLY A 157 -32.64 -17.36 3.64
C GLY A 157 -33.55 -17.74 2.47
N ASP A 158 -33.39 -17.05 1.34
CA ASP A 158 -34.17 -17.26 0.12
C ASP A 158 -33.30 -16.96 -1.12
N ILE A 159 -33.26 -17.88 -2.08
CA ILE A 159 -32.48 -17.76 -3.31
C ILE A 159 -33.06 -16.70 -4.26
N HIS A 160 -34.34 -16.36 -4.12
CA HIS A 160 -35.04 -15.36 -4.93
C HIS A 160 -34.77 -13.92 -4.51
N THR A 161 -34.14 -13.71 -3.34
CA THR A 161 -33.73 -12.38 -2.82
C THR A 161 -32.21 -12.25 -2.69
N PHE A 162 -31.46 -13.19 -3.30
CA PHE A 162 -30.01 -13.21 -3.22
C PHE A 162 -29.40 -12.02 -3.99
N GLU A 163 -28.76 -11.13 -3.26
CA GLU A 163 -27.91 -10.07 -3.81
C GLU A 163 -26.47 -10.31 -3.33
N ALA A 164 -25.56 -10.54 -4.27
CA ALA A 164 -24.15 -10.71 -3.97
C ALA A 164 -23.56 -9.37 -3.48
N TYR A 165 -22.60 -9.43 -2.56
CA TYR A 165 -21.84 -8.24 -2.19
C TYR A 165 -21.03 -7.71 -3.38
N PRO A 166 -20.64 -6.42 -3.39
CA PRO A 166 -19.76 -5.87 -4.40
C PRO A 166 -18.44 -6.65 -4.50
N GLU A 167 -17.98 -6.91 -5.74
CA GLU A 167 -16.71 -7.62 -5.99
C GLU A 167 -15.52 -6.91 -5.34
N CYS A 168 -15.53 -5.58 -5.30
CA CYS A 168 -14.43 -4.74 -4.81
C CYS A 168 -14.85 -3.87 -3.63
N VAL A 169 -14.33 -4.18 -2.46
CA VAL A 169 -14.57 -3.45 -1.20
C VAL A 169 -13.29 -2.75 -0.72
N ASN A 170 -13.40 -1.72 0.10
CA ASN A 170 -12.26 -1.19 0.85
C ASN A 170 -11.84 -2.16 1.97
N GLY A 171 -10.53 -2.36 2.13
CA GLY A 171 -9.99 -3.20 3.20
C GLY A 171 -9.91 -4.67 2.85
N GLY A 172 -10.72 -5.51 3.49
CA GLY A 172 -10.68 -6.96 3.34
C GLY A 172 -11.95 -7.64 3.85
N ASN A 173 -11.97 -8.97 3.83
CA ASN A 173 -13.12 -9.77 4.28
C ASN A 173 -13.37 -9.64 5.78
N GLU A 174 -14.59 -9.99 6.22
CA GLU A 174 -15.05 -9.75 7.59
C GLU A 174 -14.14 -10.39 8.65
N ASN A 175 -13.70 -11.63 8.44
CA ASN A 175 -12.74 -12.28 9.35
C ASN A 175 -11.29 -12.19 8.86
N GLY A 176 -11.04 -11.62 7.68
CA GLY A 176 -9.70 -11.43 7.11
C GLY A 176 -8.82 -10.46 7.90
N TYR A 177 -7.51 -10.55 7.70
CA TYR A 177 -6.52 -9.61 8.22
C TYR A 177 -6.51 -8.29 7.44
N LEU A 178 -6.84 -8.32 6.15
CA LEU A 178 -6.75 -7.13 5.29
C LEU A 178 -7.73 -6.02 5.69
N LYS A 179 -8.79 -6.33 6.44
CA LYS A 179 -9.68 -5.34 7.06
C LYS A 179 -8.94 -4.41 8.03
N ASN A 180 -7.86 -4.88 8.66
CA ASN A 180 -7.03 -4.11 9.58
C ASN A 180 -5.84 -3.44 8.87
N ALA A 181 -5.57 -3.79 7.63
CA ALA A 181 -4.49 -3.21 6.82
C ALA A 181 -4.97 -1.99 6.01
N ILE A 182 -5.99 -1.28 6.49
CA ILE A 182 -6.52 -0.09 5.84
C ILE A 182 -5.61 1.10 6.18
N LEU A 183 -4.99 1.69 5.15
CA LEU A 183 -4.19 2.89 5.29
C LEU A 183 -5.06 4.11 5.64
N PRO A 184 -4.58 5.04 6.48
CA PRO A 184 -5.27 6.31 6.75
C PRO A 184 -5.43 7.12 5.46
N LYS A 185 -6.50 7.91 5.34
CA LYS A 185 -6.79 8.69 4.12
C LYS A 185 -5.67 9.67 3.80
N TYR A 186 -5.13 10.34 4.81
CA TYR A 186 -3.89 11.09 4.70
C TYR A 186 -3.03 10.95 5.95
N SER A 187 -1.72 11.02 5.74
CA SER A 187 -0.68 11.05 6.77
C SER A 187 0.32 12.15 6.44
N ILE A 188 0.68 12.95 7.43
CA ILE A 188 1.58 14.10 7.32
C ILE A 188 2.67 13.93 8.36
N THR A 189 3.92 14.06 7.93
CA THR A 189 5.08 14.16 8.81
C THR A 189 5.82 15.44 8.46
N SER A 190 6.16 16.24 9.46
CA SER A 190 6.89 17.49 9.28
C SER A 190 7.98 17.60 10.33
N ASN A 191 9.15 18.08 9.92
CA ASN A 191 10.24 18.43 10.82
C ASN A 191 10.62 19.89 10.57
N LEU A 192 10.81 20.66 11.63
CA LEU A 192 11.28 22.04 11.56
C LEU A 192 12.37 22.23 12.60
N GLY A 193 13.51 22.78 12.20
CA GLY A 193 14.66 22.95 13.07
C GLY A 193 15.45 24.21 12.79
N VAL A 194 16.21 24.60 13.80
CA VAL A 194 17.13 25.73 13.81
C VAL A 194 18.51 25.27 14.26
N ARG A 195 19.55 25.88 13.71
CA ARG A 195 20.95 25.63 14.05
C ARG A 195 21.56 26.81 14.81
N PHE A 196 22.34 26.51 15.84
CA PHE A 196 23.08 27.46 16.67
C PHE A 196 24.57 27.07 16.75
N LEU A 197 25.39 27.95 17.33
CA LEU A 197 26.80 27.71 17.63
C LEU A 197 27.60 27.23 16.41
N ASP A 198 27.52 27.97 15.30
CA ASP A 198 28.13 27.58 14.01
C ASP A 198 27.73 26.17 13.59
N GLU A 199 26.43 25.88 13.70
CA GLU A 199 25.80 24.60 13.32
C GLU A 199 26.19 23.40 14.20
N ARG A 200 26.78 23.64 15.38
CA ARG A 200 27.12 22.58 16.35
C ARG A 200 25.96 22.16 17.24
N LEU A 201 24.91 22.96 17.31
CA LEU A 201 23.70 22.64 18.07
C LEU A 201 22.47 22.77 17.17
N GLU A 202 21.76 21.65 16.97
CA GLU A 202 20.47 21.63 16.28
C GLU A 202 19.34 21.45 17.30
N VAL A 203 18.31 22.31 17.20
CA VAL A 203 17.09 22.18 17.98
C VAL A 203 15.93 22.19 17.02
N GLY A 204 15.00 21.25 17.17
CA GLY A 204 13.87 21.15 16.27
C GLY A 204 12.68 20.44 16.87
N THR A 205 11.61 20.43 16.10
CA THR A 205 10.35 19.78 16.41
C THR A 205 9.97 18.83 15.29
N ARG A 206 9.32 17.72 15.67
CA ARG A 206 8.76 16.73 14.77
C ARG A 206 7.26 16.63 15.02
N MET A 207 6.48 16.78 13.97
CA MET A 207 5.03 16.71 13.99
C MET A 207 4.59 15.55 13.11
N VAL A 208 3.77 14.66 13.67
CA VAL A 208 3.18 13.52 12.94
C VAL A 208 1.68 13.60 13.11
N TYR A 209 0.97 13.57 12.00
CA TYR A 209 -0.48 13.57 11.95
C TYR A 209 -0.97 12.50 10.98
N HIS A 210 -2.01 11.77 11.35
CA HIS A 210 -2.73 10.91 10.41
C HIS A 210 -4.22 10.92 10.72
N THR A 211 -5.05 10.70 9.71
CA THR A 211 -6.48 10.52 9.93
C THR A 211 -6.79 9.21 10.62
N ASN A 212 -7.90 9.16 11.34
CA ASN A 212 -8.51 7.90 11.74
C ASN A 212 -8.99 7.12 10.51
N VAL A 213 -8.80 5.81 10.56
CA VAL A 213 -9.45 4.88 9.62
C VAL A 213 -10.91 4.77 10.05
N LYS A 214 -11.81 5.48 9.35
CA LYS A 214 -13.26 5.45 9.62
C LYS A 214 -14.01 4.41 8.76
N GLU A 215 -13.28 3.57 8.06
CA GLU A 215 -13.84 2.65 7.08
C GLU A 215 -14.19 1.32 7.77
N THR A 216 -15.47 1.13 8.10
CA THR A 216 -15.98 -0.17 8.57
C THR A 216 -16.34 -1.05 7.37
N ARG A 217 -16.34 -2.38 7.55
CA ARG A 217 -16.77 -3.31 6.48
C ARG A 217 -18.17 -2.97 5.96
N ASN A 218 -19.12 -2.69 6.85
CA ASN A 218 -20.49 -2.31 6.47
C ASN A 218 -20.53 -1.01 5.66
N LYS A 219 -19.75 0.00 6.06
CA LYS A 219 -19.64 1.24 5.30
C LYS A 219 -19.03 0.99 3.92
N SER A 220 -17.97 0.20 3.86
CA SER A 220 -17.33 -0.17 2.61
C SER A 220 -18.25 -0.95 1.66
N LEU A 221 -19.12 -1.81 2.18
CA LEU A 221 -20.08 -2.56 1.36
C LEU A 221 -21.14 -1.61 0.79
N ARG A 222 -21.65 -0.68 1.60
CA ARG A 222 -22.59 0.37 1.16
C ARG A 222 -21.99 1.31 0.12
N ASP A 223 -20.73 1.69 0.27
CA ASP A 223 -20.05 2.62 -0.66
C ASP A 223 -19.64 1.95 -1.99
N ALA A 224 -19.74 0.62 -2.09
CA ALA A 224 -19.32 -0.17 -3.25
C ALA A 224 -20.49 -0.75 -4.08
N GLY A 225 -21.70 -0.79 -3.53
CA GLY A 225 -22.95 -1.14 -4.22
C GLY A 225 -23.64 0.11 -4.74
#